data_AF-A0A246S3D5-F1
#
_entry.id   AF-A0A246S3D5-F1
#
_cell.length_a   1.000
_cell.length_b   1.000
_cell.length_c   1.000
_cell.angle_alpha   90.00
_cell.angle_beta   90.00
_cell.angle_gamma   90.00
#
_symmetry.space_group_name_H-M   'P 1'
#
loop_
_entity.id
_entity.type
_entity.pdbx_description
1 polymer ?
#
loop_
_entity_poly.entity_id
_entity_poly.type
_entity_poly.pdbx_seq_one_letter_code
_entity_poly.pdbx_strand_id
1 'polypeptide(L)'
;MSPPPAWPIGFQTILVRAVLYVLFIGAIAQGAYLEALYLPSVRFSELGFTEFTQTLVLATCCAMLIYIRQVLKVWPTVTLLLLAFVAASLVREQDHFLDNYVAHNTWKVLVALIILPSLFWVIKQRQHFLAEFAHYSNTFAFGLFTAGVLTTYIFSRLYGRQEFWQAVLEESYSGTFKSVAEEVVELLGYSLILIATLELLLLARRVYTARQLSS
;
A
#
# COMPACT_ATOMS: atom_id res chain seq x y z
N MET A 1 6.34 14.68 32.90
CA MET A 1 5.93 14.40 31.51
C MET A 1 7.00 14.97 30.61
N SER A 2 7.84 14.12 30.02
CA SER A 2 8.85 14.55 29.05
C SER A 2 8.12 15.07 27.80
N PRO A 3 8.46 16.25 27.27
CA PRO A 3 7.89 16.69 26.00
C PRO A 3 8.24 15.66 24.91
N PRO A 4 7.36 15.42 23.93
CA PRO A 4 7.73 14.61 22.78
C PRO A 4 8.97 15.24 22.12
N PRO A 5 9.99 14.47 21.73
CA PRO A 5 11.17 15.03 21.08
C PRO A 5 10.75 15.70 19.77
N ALA A 6 10.77 17.04 19.76
CA ALA A 6 10.60 17.85 18.58
C ALA A 6 11.90 17.81 17.78
N TRP A 7 12.07 16.81 16.92
CA TRP A 7 13.12 16.83 15.91
C TRP A 7 12.48 17.17 14.57
N PRO A 8 12.41 18.47 14.21
CA PRO A 8 11.93 18.85 12.90
C PRO A 8 12.82 18.19 11.85
N ILE A 9 12.20 17.46 10.94
CA ILE A 9 12.92 16.90 9.79
C ILE A 9 13.52 18.11 9.05
N GLY A 10 14.84 18.11 8.87
CA GLY A 10 15.50 19.19 8.13
C GLY A 10 14.87 19.37 6.75
N PHE A 11 14.65 20.61 6.35
CA PHE A 11 13.99 20.95 5.08
C PHE A 11 14.64 20.25 3.88
N GLN A 12 15.98 20.15 3.87
CA GLN A 12 16.74 19.42 2.84
C GLN A 12 16.32 17.94 2.74
N THR A 13 16.13 17.27 3.88
CA THR A 13 15.69 15.87 3.91
C THR A 13 14.29 15.70 3.36
N ILE A 14 13.39 16.65 3.65
CA ILE A 14 12.03 16.67 3.08
C ILE A 14 12.11 16.84 1.55
N LEU A 15 12.95 17.77 1.08
CA LEU A 15 13.08 18.06 -0.34
C LEU A 15 13.69 16.88 -1.11
N VAL A 16 14.73 16.24 -0.58
CA VAL A 16 15.32 15.03 -1.16
C VAL A 16 14.27 13.92 -1.25
N ARG A 17 13.48 13.70 -0.19
CA ARG A 17 12.40 12.71 -0.20
C ARG A 17 11.34 13.03 -1.24
N ALA A 18 10.89 14.29 -1.31
CA ALA A 18 9.92 14.72 -2.30
C ALA A 18 10.41 14.46 -3.73
N VAL A 19 11.67 14.81 -4.03
CA VAL A 19 12.29 14.53 -5.33
C VAL A 19 12.32 13.02 -5.60
N LEU A 20 12.75 12.20 -4.63
CA LEU A 20 12.76 10.74 -4.79
C LEU A 20 11.36 10.16 -5.03
N TYR A 21 10.34 10.67 -4.34
CA TYR A 21 8.95 10.24 -4.52
C TYR A 21 8.40 10.64 -5.89
N VAL A 22 8.71 11.84 -6.37
CA VAL A 22 8.34 12.29 -7.72
C VAL A 22 9.01 11.42 -8.79
N LEU A 23 10.32 11.17 -8.65
CA LEU A 23 11.06 10.31 -9.59
C LEU A 23 10.53 8.88 -9.57
N PHE A 24 10.20 8.34 -8.39
CA PHE A 24 9.62 7.02 -8.24
C PHE A 24 8.24 6.90 -8.92
N ILE A 25 7.34 7.83 -8.64
CA ILE A 25 6.01 7.86 -9.28
C ILE A 25 6.14 8.02 -10.80
N GLY A 26 7.03 8.90 -11.25
CA GLY A 26 7.31 9.10 -12.67
C GLY A 26 7.85 7.84 -13.34
N ALA A 27 8.76 7.12 -12.69
CA ALA A 27 9.30 5.86 -13.20
C ALA A 27 8.24 4.76 -13.30
N ILE A 28 7.36 4.64 -12.30
CA ILE A 28 6.25 3.69 -12.31
C ILE A 28 5.24 4.02 -13.43
N ALA A 29 4.85 5.30 -13.54
CA ALA A 29 3.94 5.74 -14.60
C ALA A 29 4.54 5.52 -16.00
N GLN A 30 5.84 5.79 -16.16
CA GLN A 30 6.55 5.51 -17.40
C GLN A 30 6.61 4.00 -17.69
N GLY A 31 6.82 3.16 -16.66
CA GLY A 31 6.78 1.70 -16.79
C GLY A 31 5.42 1.20 -17.30
N ALA A 32 4.32 1.69 -16.72
CA ALA A 32 2.97 1.38 -17.18
C ALA A 32 2.70 1.84 -18.62
N TYR A 33 3.23 3.01 -19.01
CA TYR A 33 3.15 3.48 -20.40
C TYR A 33 3.94 2.60 -21.38
N LEU A 34 5.16 2.18 -21.00
CA LEU A 34 5.97 1.27 -21.82
C LEU A 34 5.30 -0.10 -21.97
N GLU A 35 4.69 -0.62 -20.91
CA GLU A 35 3.87 -1.83 -20.98
C GLU A 35 2.72 -1.69 -21.98
N ALA A 36 1.98 -0.58 -21.92
CA ALA A 36 0.90 -0.31 -22.87
C ALA A 36 1.40 -0.25 -24.32
N LEU A 37 2.60 0.29 -24.57
CA LEU A 37 3.17 0.37 -25.92
C LEU A 37 3.68 -0.99 -26.44
N TYR A 38 4.46 -1.70 -25.64
CA TYR A 38 5.32 -2.79 -26.12
C TYR A 38 4.82 -4.20 -25.82
N LEU A 39 3.81 -4.37 -24.98
CA LEU A 39 3.26 -5.69 -24.64
C LEU A 39 1.79 -5.87 -25.09
N PRO A 40 1.42 -5.70 -26.38
CA PRO A 40 0.02 -5.78 -26.85
C PRO A 40 -0.72 -7.08 -26.50
N SER A 41 0.00 -8.20 -26.39
CA SER A 41 -0.57 -9.53 -26.14
C SER A 41 -0.73 -9.88 -24.66
N VAL A 42 -0.13 -9.10 -23.74
CA VAL A 42 -0.12 -9.32 -22.29
C VAL A 42 -0.46 -8.02 -21.54
N ARG A 43 -1.06 -7.04 -22.24
CA ARG A 43 -1.44 -5.76 -21.64
C ARG A 43 -2.34 -6.04 -20.45
N PHE A 44 -1.90 -5.65 -19.25
CA PHE A 44 -2.77 -5.67 -18.08
C PHE A 44 -3.38 -7.08 -17.87
N SER A 45 -2.50 -8.08 -17.98
CA SER A 45 -2.73 -9.51 -17.76
C SER A 45 -1.78 -9.97 -16.65
N GLU A 46 -1.96 -11.17 -16.10
CA GLU A 46 -1.20 -11.73 -14.95
C GLU A 46 0.33 -11.69 -15.03
N LEU A 47 0.88 -11.54 -16.23
CA LEU A 47 2.32 -11.46 -16.48
C LEU A 47 2.77 -10.04 -16.86
N GLY A 48 1.88 -9.06 -16.67
CA GLY A 48 2.09 -7.65 -16.92
C GLY A 48 3.07 -7.02 -15.92
N PHE A 49 3.74 -5.97 -16.38
CA PHE A 49 4.62 -5.18 -15.53
C PHE A 49 3.85 -4.54 -14.37
N THR A 50 2.60 -4.12 -14.61
CA THR A 50 1.76 -3.48 -13.59
C THR A 50 1.46 -4.44 -12.44
N GLU A 51 0.90 -5.63 -12.69
CA GLU A 51 0.63 -6.62 -11.64
C GLU A 51 1.90 -7.06 -10.88
N PHE A 52 3.00 -7.30 -11.60
CA PHE A 52 4.29 -7.63 -10.98
C PHE A 52 4.77 -6.51 -10.06
N THR A 53 4.66 -5.25 -10.50
CA THR A 53 5.07 -4.08 -9.72
C THR A 53 4.18 -3.92 -8.48
N GLN A 54 2.87 -4.07 -8.62
CA GLN A 54 1.94 -4.01 -7.48
C GLN A 54 2.26 -5.11 -6.45
N THR A 55 2.50 -6.33 -6.91
CA THR A 55 2.91 -7.47 -6.06
C THR A 55 4.22 -7.17 -5.32
N LEU A 56 5.23 -6.68 -6.03
CA LEU A 56 6.53 -6.33 -5.44
C LEU A 56 6.41 -5.20 -4.42
N VAL A 57 5.60 -4.19 -4.72
CA VAL A 57 5.30 -3.07 -3.84
C VAL A 57 4.64 -3.57 -2.54
N LEU A 58 3.59 -4.36 -2.66
CA LEU A 58 2.86 -4.92 -1.50
C LEU A 58 3.73 -5.86 -0.67
N ALA A 59 4.53 -6.72 -1.30
CA ALA A 59 5.49 -7.59 -0.63
C ALA A 59 6.55 -6.78 0.14
N THR A 60 7.06 -5.70 -0.46
CA THR A 60 8.01 -4.79 0.18
C THR A 60 7.39 -4.11 1.41
N CYS A 61 6.14 -3.63 1.30
CA CYS A 61 5.39 -3.08 2.42
C CYS A 61 5.25 -4.09 3.57
N CYS A 62 4.88 -5.33 3.27
CA CYS A 62 4.80 -6.42 4.25
C CYS A 62 6.14 -6.64 4.96
N ALA A 63 7.25 -6.72 4.23
CA ALA A 63 8.58 -6.89 4.81
C ALA A 63 8.96 -5.73 5.74
N MET A 64 8.70 -4.49 5.33
CA MET A 64 8.93 -3.30 6.16
C MET A 64 8.08 -3.33 7.44
N LEU A 65 6.79 -3.66 7.35
CA LEU A 65 5.88 -3.73 8.51
C LEU A 65 6.27 -4.84 9.48
N ILE A 66 6.69 -6.01 8.97
CA ILE A 66 7.25 -7.10 9.79
C ILE A 66 8.50 -6.63 10.51
N TYR A 67 9.42 -5.94 9.82
CA TYR A 67 10.64 -5.42 10.42
C TYR A 67 10.34 -4.39 11.53
N ILE A 68 9.42 -3.44 11.30
CA ILE A 68 9.01 -2.46 12.31
C ILE A 68 8.45 -3.17 13.54
N ARG A 69 7.57 -4.16 13.34
CA ARG A 69 6.91 -4.87 14.42
C ARG A 69 7.85 -5.76 15.22
N GLN A 70 8.68 -6.57 14.55
CA GLN A 70 9.48 -7.61 15.20
C GLN A 70 10.84 -7.09 15.69
N VAL A 71 11.50 -6.23 14.92
CA VAL A 71 12.84 -5.73 15.22
C VAL A 71 12.78 -4.42 16.01
N LEU A 72 12.08 -3.42 15.49
CA LEU A 72 11.99 -2.11 16.15
C LEU A 72 11.02 -2.10 17.33
N LYS A 73 10.03 -3.01 17.33
CA LYS A 73 8.97 -3.13 18.36
C LYS A 73 8.28 -1.78 18.63
N VAL A 74 8.07 -1.01 17.55
CA VAL A 74 7.36 0.26 17.60
C VAL A 74 5.93 0.04 17.13
N TRP A 75 4.97 0.42 17.98
CA TRP A 75 3.52 0.34 17.74
C TRP A 75 3.05 -1.03 17.19
N PRO A 76 3.29 -2.13 17.92
CA PRO A 76 3.03 -3.50 17.47
C PRO A 76 1.56 -3.81 17.12
N THR A 77 0.59 -3.09 17.69
CA THR A 77 -0.83 -3.33 17.40
C THR A 77 -1.27 -2.60 16.13
N VAL A 78 -0.82 -1.35 15.93
CA VAL A 78 -1.07 -0.60 14.68
C VAL A 78 -0.38 -1.27 13.50
N THR A 79 0.90 -1.62 13.65
CA THR A 79 1.68 -2.28 12.59
C THR A 79 1.14 -3.66 12.23
N LEU A 80 0.56 -4.40 13.20
CA LEU A 80 -0.14 -5.65 12.90
C LEU A 80 -1.37 -5.42 12.02
N LEU A 81 -2.18 -4.39 12.33
CA LEU A 81 -3.39 -4.11 11.55
C LEU A 81 -3.03 -3.66 10.13
N LEU A 82 -2.03 -2.78 9.98
CA LEU A 82 -1.52 -2.38 8.68
C LEU A 82 -0.95 -3.56 7.90
N LEU A 83 -0.19 -4.44 8.56
CA LEU A 83 0.35 -5.65 7.95
C LEU A 83 -0.76 -6.58 7.48
N ALA A 84 -1.79 -6.80 8.30
CA ALA A 84 -2.91 -7.66 7.93
C ALA A 84 -3.66 -7.10 6.71
N PHE A 85 -3.84 -5.78 6.64
CA PHE A 85 -4.45 -5.11 5.50
C PHE A 85 -3.61 -5.25 4.22
N VAL A 86 -2.32 -4.91 4.27
CA VAL A 86 -1.42 -4.99 3.11
C VAL A 86 -1.21 -6.44 2.67
N ALA A 87 -1.09 -7.38 3.59
CA ALA A 87 -0.97 -8.80 3.27
C ALA A 87 -2.25 -9.36 2.65
N ALA A 88 -3.43 -8.97 3.14
CA ALA A 88 -4.69 -9.32 2.49
C ALA A 88 -4.79 -8.74 1.07
N SER A 89 -4.28 -7.53 0.87
CA SER A 89 -4.20 -6.87 -0.44
C SER A 89 -3.27 -7.62 -1.39
N LEU A 90 -2.11 -8.07 -0.90
CA LEU A 90 -1.17 -8.90 -1.66
C LEU A 90 -1.81 -10.23 -2.09
N VAL A 91 -2.53 -10.90 -1.18
CA VAL A 91 -3.24 -12.14 -1.51
C VAL A 91 -4.34 -11.90 -2.54
N ARG A 92 -5.06 -10.77 -2.43
CA ARG A 92 -6.07 -10.37 -3.42
C ARG A 92 -5.44 -10.15 -4.80
N GLU A 93 -4.28 -9.53 -4.87
CA GLU A 93 -3.57 -9.30 -6.14
C GLU A 93 -3.04 -10.59 -6.77
N GLN A 94 -3.06 -11.71 -6.04
CA GLN A 94 -2.68 -13.03 -6.53
C GLN A 94 -3.91 -13.92 -6.68
N ASP A 95 -5.13 -13.36 -6.68
CA ASP A 95 -6.37 -14.13 -6.69
C ASP A 95 -6.48 -15.03 -7.92
N HIS A 96 -6.15 -14.52 -9.10
CA HIS A 96 -6.20 -15.27 -10.34
C HIS A 96 -5.19 -16.43 -10.37
N PHE A 97 -3.96 -16.20 -9.88
CA PHE A 97 -2.97 -17.27 -9.71
C PHE A 97 -3.45 -18.34 -8.70
N LEU A 98 -3.99 -17.92 -7.55
CA LEU A 98 -4.45 -18.84 -6.51
C LEU A 98 -5.67 -19.67 -6.96
N ASP A 99 -6.61 -19.05 -7.66
CA ASP A 99 -7.82 -19.73 -8.12
C ASP A 99 -7.51 -20.72 -9.27
N ASN A 100 -6.48 -20.46 -10.08
CA ASN A 100 -6.07 -21.35 -11.16
C ASN A 100 -5.16 -22.51 -10.73
N TYR A 101 -4.20 -22.27 -9.82
CA TYR A 101 -3.19 -23.27 -9.46
C TYR A 101 -3.53 -24.06 -8.19
N VAL A 102 -4.37 -23.52 -7.30
CA VAL A 102 -4.67 -24.16 -6.00
C VAL A 102 -6.10 -24.70 -5.96
N ALA A 103 -7.09 -23.80 -5.95
CA ALA A 103 -8.52 -24.13 -5.98
C ALA A 103 -9.35 -22.85 -6.06
N HIS A 104 -10.57 -22.96 -6.60
CA HIS A 104 -11.54 -21.86 -6.65
C HIS A 104 -11.79 -21.23 -5.27
N ASN A 105 -11.72 -19.90 -5.18
CA ASN A 105 -11.91 -19.08 -3.98
C ASN A 105 -10.86 -19.27 -2.87
N THR A 106 -9.67 -19.80 -3.19
CA THR A 106 -8.61 -20.02 -2.18
C THR A 106 -8.16 -18.70 -1.55
N TRP A 107 -8.08 -17.64 -2.35
CA TRP A 107 -7.68 -16.31 -1.88
C TRP A 107 -8.59 -15.78 -0.76
N LYS A 108 -9.91 -16.06 -0.81
CA LYS A 108 -10.87 -15.62 0.24
C LYS A 108 -10.55 -16.26 1.58
N VAL A 109 -10.21 -17.54 1.57
CA VAL A 109 -9.85 -18.30 2.78
C VAL A 109 -8.53 -17.77 3.36
N LEU A 110 -7.53 -17.54 2.51
CA LEU A 110 -6.24 -16.97 2.93
C LEU A 110 -6.40 -15.57 3.52
N VAL A 111 -7.18 -14.70 2.88
CA VAL A 111 -7.50 -13.36 3.41
C VAL A 111 -8.19 -13.47 4.77
N ALA A 112 -9.17 -14.36 4.92
CA ALA A 112 -9.86 -14.57 6.20
C ALA A 112 -8.90 -15.06 7.30
N LEU A 113 -7.98 -15.97 6.97
CA LEU A 113 -6.97 -16.48 7.90
C LEU A 113 -5.95 -15.41 8.33
N ILE A 114 -5.74 -14.37 7.53
CA ILE A 114 -4.88 -13.24 7.89
C ILE A 114 -5.66 -12.22 8.74
N ILE A 115 -6.85 -11.84 8.28
CA ILE A 115 -7.63 -10.73 8.86
C ILE A 115 -8.26 -11.13 10.21
N LEU A 116 -8.89 -12.31 10.31
CA LEU A 116 -9.64 -12.68 11.53
C LEU A 116 -8.74 -12.77 12.77
N PRO A 117 -7.59 -13.46 12.75
CA PRO A 117 -6.71 -13.52 13.94
C PRO A 117 -6.08 -12.17 14.27
N SER A 118 -5.69 -11.40 13.24
CA SER A 118 -5.12 -10.07 13.42
C SER A 118 -6.11 -9.12 14.09
N LEU A 119 -7.37 -9.13 13.62
CA LEU A 119 -8.43 -8.31 14.17
C LEU A 119 -8.78 -8.75 15.60
N PHE A 120 -8.89 -10.05 15.86
CA PHE A 120 -9.11 -10.57 17.21
C PHE A 120 -8.04 -10.08 18.19
N TRP A 121 -6.76 -10.13 17.80
CA TRP A 121 -5.66 -9.68 18.64
C TRP A 121 -5.68 -8.16 18.89
N VAL A 122 -5.95 -7.37 17.86
CA VAL A 122 -6.08 -5.91 17.97
C VAL A 122 -7.27 -5.52 18.87
N ILE A 123 -8.42 -6.20 18.74
CA ILE A 123 -9.59 -5.98 19.59
C ILE A 123 -9.27 -6.33 21.05
N LYS A 124 -8.58 -7.46 21.29
CA LYS A 124 -8.13 -7.86 22.63
C LYS A 124 -7.22 -6.80 23.26
N GLN A 125 -6.38 -6.15 22.47
CA GLN A 125 -5.47 -5.08 22.89
C GLN A 125 -5.96 -3.66 22.55
N ARG A 126 -7.29 -3.45 22.48
CA ARG A 126 -7.89 -2.18 22.05
C ARG A 126 -7.35 -0.94 22.74
N GLN A 127 -7.01 -1.02 24.04
CA GLN A 127 -6.47 0.12 24.78
C GLN A 127 -5.08 0.53 24.29
N HIS A 128 -4.20 -0.46 24.06
CA HIS A 128 -2.89 -0.21 23.46
C HIS A 128 -3.03 0.28 22.02
N PHE A 129 -3.93 -0.32 21.25
CA PHE A 129 -4.22 0.12 19.88
C PHE A 129 -4.66 1.58 19.82
N LEU A 130 -5.61 2.00 20.65
CA LEU A 130 -6.08 3.39 20.64
C LEU A 130 -4.97 4.38 21.00
N ALA A 131 -4.10 4.03 21.97
CA ALA A 131 -2.96 4.86 22.33
C ALA A 131 -1.93 4.96 21.19
N GLU A 132 -1.58 3.84 20.57
CA GLU A 132 -0.66 3.79 19.42
C GLU A 132 -1.25 4.52 18.20
N PHE A 133 -2.54 4.33 17.95
CA PHE A 133 -3.26 4.92 16.83
C PHE A 133 -3.36 6.43 16.95
N ALA A 134 -3.55 6.98 18.16
CA ALA A 134 -3.54 8.42 18.38
C ALA A 134 -2.20 9.07 18.00
N HIS A 135 -1.09 8.36 18.20
CA HIS A 135 0.22 8.82 17.75
C HIS A 135 0.38 8.68 16.24
N TYR A 136 -0.04 7.55 15.67
CA TYR A 136 0.08 7.29 14.23
C TYR A 136 -0.81 8.21 13.38
N SER A 137 -2.04 8.50 13.82
CA SER A 137 -3.02 9.30 13.05
C SER A 137 -2.58 10.74 12.81
N ASN A 138 -1.71 11.27 13.67
CA ASN A 138 -1.13 12.61 13.54
C ASN A 138 0.18 12.63 12.74
N THR A 139 0.45 11.59 11.94
CA THR A 139 1.67 11.48 11.13
C THR A 139 1.40 11.67 9.65
N PHE A 140 2.41 12.16 8.94
CA PHE A 140 2.41 12.22 7.48
C PHE A 140 2.23 10.82 6.84
N ALA A 141 2.81 9.79 7.45
CA ALA A 141 2.66 8.40 7.01
C ALA A 141 1.19 7.96 7.01
N PHE A 142 0.41 8.29 8.04
CA PHE A 142 -1.01 7.97 8.08
C PHE A 142 -1.79 8.66 6.95
N GLY A 143 -1.56 9.96 6.73
CA GLY A 143 -2.22 10.70 5.65
C GLY A 143 -1.96 10.08 4.27
N LEU A 144 -0.70 9.73 3.97
CA LEU A 144 -0.35 9.04 2.73
C LEU A 144 -0.96 7.64 2.64
N PHE A 145 -0.97 6.88 3.74
CA PHE A 145 -1.56 5.55 3.77
C PHE A 145 -3.05 5.61 3.44
N THR A 146 -3.78 6.51 4.11
CA THR A 146 -5.20 6.73 3.85
C THR A 146 -5.44 7.20 2.42
N ALA A 147 -4.62 8.12 1.90
CA ALA A 147 -4.73 8.55 0.50
C ALA A 147 -4.53 7.38 -0.47
N GLY A 148 -3.55 6.51 -0.22
CA GLY A 148 -3.33 5.30 -1.02
C GLY A 148 -4.52 4.34 -0.96
N VAL A 149 -5.05 4.07 0.24
CA VAL A 149 -6.24 3.22 0.41
C VAL A 149 -7.46 3.78 -0.31
N LEU A 150 -7.74 5.09 -0.17
CA LEU A 150 -8.87 5.72 -0.85
C LEU A 150 -8.68 5.68 -2.38
N THR A 151 -7.45 5.87 -2.85
CA THR A 151 -7.12 5.81 -4.27
C THR A 151 -7.34 4.41 -4.85
N THR A 152 -6.77 3.38 -4.23
CA THR A 152 -6.88 1.99 -4.71
C THR A 152 -8.30 1.45 -4.57
N TYR A 153 -8.92 1.54 -3.39
CA TYR A 153 -10.15 0.76 -3.11
C TYR A 153 -11.44 1.50 -3.43
N ILE A 154 -11.41 2.83 -3.47
CA ILE A 154 -12.60 3.65 -3.70
C ILE A 154 -12.52 4.31 -5.07
N PHE A 155 -11.51 5.17 -5.27
CA PHE A 155 -11.42 5.98 -6.48
C PHE A 155 -11.19 5.13 -7.72
N SER A 156 -10.27 4.16 -7.67
CA SER A 156 -9.98 3.27 -8.80
C SER A 156 -11.23 2.58 -9.33
N ARG A 157 -12.09 2.05 -8.44
CA ARG A 157 -13.35 1.40 -8.81
C ARG A 157 -14.41 2.33 -9.38
N LEU A 158 -14.43 3.60 -8.95
CA LEU A 158 -15.32 4.60 -9.52
C LEU A 158 -14.83 5.05 -10.90
N TYR A 159 -13.51 5.15 -11.06
CA TYR A 159 -12.85 5.56 -12.29
C TYR A 159 -12.83 4.44 -13.36
N GLY A 160 -12.69 3.19 -12.95
CA GLY A 160 -12.72 1.98 -13.80
C GLY A 160 -14.12 1.54 -14.23
N ARG A 161 -15.16 2.35 -14.02
CA ARG A 161 -16.53 1.99 -14.42
C ARG A 161 -16.68 1.95 -15.93
N GLN A 162 -17.18 0.83 -16.44
CA GLN A 162 -17.45 0.65 -17.85
C GLN A 162 -18.38 1.73 -18.42
N GLU A 163 -19.47 2.06 -17.71
CA GLU A 163 -20.43 3.08 -18.14
C GLU A 163 -19.80 4.47 -18.30
N PHE A 164 -18.86 4.83 -17.42
CA PHE A 164 -18.15 6.11 -17.49
C PHE A 164 -17.35 6.23 -18.79
N TRP A 165 -16.58 5.19 -19.12
CA TRP A 165 -15.77 5.20 -20.34
C TRP A 165 -16.57 5.00 -21.61
N GLN A 166 -17.69 4.28 -21.57
CA GLN A 166 -18.63 4.20 -22.69
C GLN A 166 -19.26 5.56 -22.98
N ALA A 167 -19.59 6.34 -21.96
CA ALA A 167 -20.13 7.69 -22.14
C ALA A 167 -19.08 8.69 -22.67
N VAL A 168 -17.79 8.48 -22.36
CA VAL A 168 -16.71 9.37 -22.81
C VAL A 168 -16.20 9.02 -24.21
N LEU A 169 -16.06 7.72 -24.52
CA LEU A 169 -15.44 7.24 -25.75
C LEU A 169 -16.46 6.84 -26.83
N GLU A 170 -17.73 6.68 -26.47
CA GLU A 170 -18.84 6.33 -27.37
C GLU A 170 -18.47 5.16 -28.31
N GLU A 171 -18.48 5.38 -29.62
CA GLU A 171 -18.18 4.38 -30.65
C GLU A 171 -16.72 3.89 -30.64
N SER A 172 -15.81 4.64 -30.01
CA SER A 172 -14.39 4.28 -29.87
C SER A 172 -14.09 3.46 -28.60
N TYR A 173 -15.11 3.09 -27.83
CA TYR A 173 -14.93 2.33 -26.60
C TYR A 173 -14.38 0.93 -26.87
N SER A 174 -13.25 0.62 -26.24
CA SER A 174 -12.75 -0.75 -26.09
C SER A 174 -12.79 -1.16 -24.63
N GLY A 175 -13.14 -2.42 -24.35
CA GLY A 175 -13.18 -2.97 -22.99
C GLY A 175 -11.84 -2.87 -22.25
N THR A 176 -10.72 -2.74 -22.98
CA THR A 176 -9.38 -2.61 -22.42
C THR A 176 -9.19 -1.28 -21.68
N PHE A 177 -9.86 -0.21 -22.09
CA PHE A 177 -9.69 1.11 -21.47
C PHE A 177 -10.04 1.12 -19.99
N LYS A 178 -11.12 0.44 -19.59
CA LYS A 178 -11.54 0.42 -18.19
C LYS A 178 -10.49 -0.28 -17.31
N SER A 179 -9.95 -1.40 -17.77
CA SER A 179 -8.94 -2.18 -17.06
C SER A 179 -7.65 -1.38 -16.91
N VAL A 180 -7.16 -0.77 -17.99
CA VAL A 180 -5.98 0.11 -17.95
C VAL A 180 -6.17 1.25 -16.96
N ALA A 181 -7.33 1.92 -17.01
CA ALA A 181 -7.63 3.04 -16.14
C ALA A 181 -7.69 2.62 -14.65
N GLU A 182 -8.29 1.48 -14.36
CA GLU A 182 -8.34 0.91 -13.01
C GLU A 182 -6.93 0.51 -12.53
N GLU A 183 -6.18 -0.26 -13.31
CA GLU A 183 -4.88 -0.80 -12.90
C GLU A 183 -3.81 0.29 -12.68
N VAL A 184 -3.78 1.33 -13.52
CA VAL A 184 -2.86 2.47 -13.34
C VAL A 184 -3.19 3.25 -12.06
N VAL A 185 -4.48 3.42 -11.75
CA VAL A 185 -4.90 4.11 -10.52
C VAL A 185 -4.65 3.25 -9.28
N GLU A 186 -4.86 1.92 -9.37
CA GLU A 186 -4.50 0.99 -8.30
C GLU A 186 -2.99 1.01 -8.03
N LEU A 187 -2.17 1.01 -9.08
CA LEU A 187 -0.71 1.10 -9.01
C LEU A 187 -0.25 2.41 -8.33
N LEU A 188 -0.89 3.54 -8.63
CA LEU A 188 -0.64 4.81 -7.93
C LEU A 188 -1.00 4.69 -6.44
N GLY A 189 -2.17 4.14 -6.12
CA GLY A 189 -2.60 3.98 -4.73
C GLY A 189 -1.67 3.05 -3.92
N TYR A 190 -1.20 1.95 -4.52
CA TYR A 190 -0.20 1.08 -3.90
C TYR A 190 1.16 1.77 -3.74
N SER A 191 1.56 2.61 -4.70
CA SER A 191 2.76 3.44 -4.57
C SER A 191 2.68 4.41 -3.39
N LEU A 192 1.51 5.02 -3.15
CA LEU A 192 1.29 5.86 -1.97
C LEU A 192 1.37 5.06 -0.66
N ILE A 193 0.83 3.83 -0.63
CA ILE A 193 0.94 2.92 0.53
C ILE A 193 2.41 2.55 0.81
N LEU A 194 3.23 2.36 -0.23
CA LEU A 194 4.66 2.11 -0.07
C LEU A 194 5.39 3.30 0.54
N ILE A 195 5.16 4.49 0.00
CA ILE A 195 5.76 5.72 0.52
C ILE A 195 5.32 5.93 1.98
N ALA A 196 4.05 5.69 2.29
CA ALA A 196 3.53 5.77 3.66
C ALA A 196 4.24 4.80 4.61
N THR A 197 4.44 3.56 4.17
CA THR A 197 5.10 2.50 4.96
C THR A 197 6.58 2.79 5.14
N LEU A 198 7.25 3.34 4.12
CA LEU A 198 8.63 3.82 4.22
C LEU A 198 8.75 4.97 5.23
N GLU A 199 7.83 5.94 5.18
CA GLU A 199 7.80 7.04 6.15
C GLU A 199 7.56 6.54 7.58
N LEU A 200 6.66 5.56 7.74
CA LEU A 200 6.44 4.88 9.02
C LEU A 200 7.71 4.16 9.50
N LEU A 201 8.44 3.48 8.62
CA LEU A 201 9.71 2.83 8.95
C LEU A 201 10.76 3.84 9.43
N LEU A 202 10.90 4.97 8.73
CA LEU A 202 11.83 6.04 9.10
C LEU A 202 11.44 6.71 10.42
N LEU A 203 10.14 6.85 10.69
CA LEU A 203 9.64 7.32 11.98
C LEU A 203 9.92 6.30 13.10
N ALA A 204 9.62 5.03 12.87
CA ALA A 204 9.85 3.96 13.83
C ALA A 204 11.33 3.81 14.18
N ARG A 205 12.24 3.92 13.21
CA ARG A 205 13.69 3.91 13.46
C ARG A 205 14.12 5.05 14.37
N ARG A 206 13.62 6.27 14.14
CA ARG A 206 13.90 7.43 15.00
C ARG A 206 13.41 7.21 16.44
N VAL A 207 12.19 6.70 16.59
CA VAL A 207 11.62 6.36 17.91
C VAL A 207 12.45 5.28 18.61
N TYR A 208 12.89 4.25 17.89
CA TYR A 208 13.73 3.18 18.42
C TYR A 208 15.08 3.70 18.92
N THR A 209 15.78 4.50 18.12
CA THR A 209 17.06 5.10 18.51
C THR A 209 16.90 6.03 19.73
N ALA A 210 15.84 6.83 19.77
CA ALA A 210 15.56 7.69 20.91
C ALA A 210 15.35 6.90 22.22
N ARG A 211 14.68 5.73 22.15
CA ARG A 211 14.49 4.84 23.30
C ARG A 211 15.82 4.27 23.81
N GLN A 212 16.73 3.89 22.92
CA GLN A 212 18.06 3.38 23.29
C GLN A 212 18.96 4.44 23.91
N LEU A 213 18.87 5.69 23.46
CA LEU A 213 19.65 6.79 24.05
C LEU A 213 19.15 7.18 25.46
N SER A 214 17.91 6.81 25.80
CA SER A 214 17.29 7.09 27.10
C SER A 214 17.38 5.95 28.12
N SER A 215 17.92 4.79 27.72
CA SER A 215 18.12 3.60 28.56
C SER A 215 19.57 3.48 29.01
#